data_AF-A0A7Y6ZC10-F1
#
_entry.id   AF-A0A7Y6ZC10-F1
#
_cell.length_a   1.000
_cell.length_b   1.000
_cell.length_c   1.000
_cell.angle_alpha   90.00
_cell.angle_beta   90.00
_cell.angle_gamma   90.00
#
_symmetry.space_group_name_H-M   'P 1'
#
loop_
_entity.id
_entity.type
_entity.pdbx_description
1 polymer ?
#
loop_
_entity_poly.entity_id
_entity_poly.type
_entity_poly.pdbx_seq_one_letter_code
_entity_poly.pdbx_strand_id
1 'polypeptide(L)'
;MRWLSVITAALVISLTAAQSAPALPARDSSLSDPLLRSFAYCAGRFSAELEFSWMFAEMDSDRIARERLAMISLLDAVSPVDEGPNVLHLRLVAKFAHSELLTRMRFNSRPEEAALARHRAEVEIAQCRALILS
;
A
#
# COMPACT_ATOMS: atom_id res chain seq x y z
N MET A 1 -61.37 5.54 34.71
CA MET A 1 -60.47 4.61 35.43
C MET A 1 -60.48 3.19 34.82
N ARG A 2 -60.24 3.03 33.51
CA ARG A 2 -60.21 1.70 32.83
C ARG A 2 -59.13 1.58 31.75
N TRP A 3 -58.11 2.44 31.76
CA TRP A 3 -57.12 2.54 30.66
C TRP A 3 -55.66 2.33 31.10
N LEU A 4 -55.40 2.00 32.38
CA LEU A 4 -54.05 1.78 32.88
C LEU A 4 -53.61 0.30 32.91
N SER A 5 -54.52 -0.65 32.66
CA SER A 5 -54.22 -2.09 32.81
C SER A 5 -53.78 -2.80 31.52
N VAL A 6 -53.78 -2.11 30.36
CA VAL A 6 -53.46 -2.76 29.07
C VAL A 6 -51.98 -2.67 28.70
N ILE A 7 -51.21 -1.79 29.36
CA ILE A 7 -49.84 -1.48 28.93
C ILE A 7 -48.81 -2.52 29.44
N THR A 8 -49.15 -3.36 30.42
CA THR A 8 -48.17 -4.23 31.10
C THR A 8 -47.89 -5.59 30.45
N ALA A 9 -48.60 -5.99 29.39
CA ALA A 9 -48.48 -7.36 28.84
C ALA A 9 -47.65 -7.51 27.56
N ALA A 10 -47.15 -6.42 26.96
CA ALA A 10 -46.49 -6.49 25.65
C ALA A 10 -44.94 -6.47 25.71
N LEU A 11 -44.33 -6.29 26.88
CA LEU A 11 -42.90 -6.01 26.98
C LEU A 11 -41.98 -7.26 27.15
N VAL A 12 -42.53 -8.48 27.19
CA VAL A 12 -41.77 -9.67 27.62
C VAL A 12 -41.38 -10.63 26.48
N ILE A 13 -41.88 -10.46 25.24
CA ILE A 13 -41.78 -11.54 24.23
C ILE A 13 -40.72 -11.30 23.12
N SER A 14 -39.97 -10.19 23.11
CA SER A 14 -39.11 -9.88 21.95
C SER A 14 -37.61 -10.17 22.10
N LEU A 15 -37.14 -10.79 23.20
CA LEU A 15 -35.69 -10.89 23.49
C LEU A 15 -34.99 -12.19 23.05
N THR A 16 -35.62 -13.06 22.26
CA THR A 16 -34.99 -14.35 21.89
C THR A 16 -34.95 -14.58 20.39
N ALA A 17 -34.03 -13.93 19.69
CA ALA A 17 -33.48 -14.42 18.41
C ALA A 17 -32.20 -13.68 17.99
N ALA A 18 -31.20 -13.55 18.87
CA ALA A 18 -29.83 -13.27 18.44
C ALA A 18 -29.24 -14.55 17.84
N GLN A 19 -29.57 -14.82 16.59
CA GLN A 19 -29.01 -15.93 15.83
C GLN A 19 -27.56 -15.57 15.52
N SER A 20 -26.62 -16.33 16.07
CA SER A 20 -25.21 -16.29 15.71
C SER A 20 -25.10 -16.62 14.22
N ALA A 21 -24.80 -15.60 13.41
CA ALA A 21 -24.48 -15.80 12.00
C ALA A 21 -23.25 -16.72 11.90
N PRO A 22 -23.24 -17.70 10.98
CA PRO A 22 -22.03 -18.47 10.73
C PRO A 22 -20.93 -17.50 10.29
N ALA A 23 -19.80 -17.52 10.99
CA ALA A 23 -18.61 -16.82 10.54
C ALA A 23 -18.21 -17.42 9.19
N LEU A 24 -18.45 -16.67 8.11
CA LEU A 24 -17.86 -16.98 6.82
C LEU A 24 -16.34 -17.09 7.03
N PRO A 25 -15.67 -18.11 6.47
CA PRO A 25 -14.21 -18.16 6.53
C PRO A 25 -13.70 -16.82 6.00
N ALA A 26 -12.89 -16.13 6.80
CA ALA A 26 -12.21 -14.94 6.35
C ALA A 26 -11.44 -15.32 5.08
N ARG A 27 -11.81 -14.71 3.95
CA ARG A 27 -11.02 -14.84 2.72
C ARG A 27 -9.63 -14.33 3.10
N ASP A 28 -8.63 -15.21 3.06
CA ASP A 28 -7.24 -14.79 3.19
C ASP A 28 -7.01 -13.81 2.04
N SER A 29 -7.06 -12.52 2.34
CA SER A 29 -6.80 -11.50 1.34
C SER A 29 -5.34 -11.65 0.98
N SER A 30 -5.04 -11.94 -0.27
CA SER A 30 -3.66 -12.02 -0.76
C SER A 30 -2.85 -10.75 -0.46
N LEU A 31 -3.51 -9.64 -0.14
CA LEU A 31 -2.90 -8.39 0.31
C LEU A 31 -2.33 -8.47 1.74
N SER A 32 -2.60 -9.55 2.47
CA SER A 32 -1.93 -9.90 3.71
C SER A 32 -0.56 -10.53 3.46
N ASP A 33 -0.28 -10.99 2.22
CA ASP A 33 1.04 -11.50 1.82
C ASP A 33 2.09 -10.38 1.91
N PRO A 34 3.05 -10.50 2.84
CA PRO A 34 4.11 -9.51 2.99
C PRO A 34 4.98 -9.36 1.73
N LEU A 35 5.16 -10.43 0.94
CA LEU A 35 5.97 -10.40 -0.29
C LEU A 35 5.28 -9.61 -1.39
N LEU A 36 4.01 -9.92 -1.68
CA LEU A 36 3.21 -9.17 -2.65
C LEU A 36 3.22 -7.67 -2.32
N ARG A 37 2.98 -7.32 -1.06
CA ARG A 37 2.99 -5.92 -0.62
C ARG A 37 4.36 -5.27 -0.80
N SER A 38 5.43 -5.96 -0.46
CA SER A 38 6.81 -5.45 -0.59
C SER A 38 7.18 -5.21 -2.05
N PHE A 39 6.90 -6.17 -2.94
CA PHE A 39 7.16 -6.02 -4.37
C PHE A 39 6.32 -4.93 -5.01
N ALA A 40 5.03 -4.81 -4.64
CA ALA A 40 4.17 -3.75 -5.13
C ALA A 40 4.69 -2.35 -4.72
N TYR A 41 5.08 -2.18 -3.46
CA TYR A 41 5.66 -0.92 -3.01
C TYR A 41 7.00 -0.61 -3.69
N CYS A 42 7.87 -1.60 -3.86
CA CYS A 42 9.14 -1.39 -4.55
C CYS A 42 8.98 -1.07 -6.03
N ALA A 43 8.03 -1.70 -6.74
CA ALA A 43 7.70 -1.35 -8.11
C ALA A 43 7.20 0.10 -8.23
N GLY A 44 6.44 0.58 -7.24
CA GLY A 44 6.01 1.97 -7.12
C GLY A 44 7.19 2.93 -6.94
N ARG A 45 8.09 2.65 -6.00
CA ARG A 45 9.28 3.47 -5.71
C ARG A 45 10.22 3.59 -6.91
N PHE A 46 10.55 2.47 -7.57
CA PHE A 46 11.37 2.51 -8.80
C PHE A 46 10.69 3.29 -9.93
N SER A 47 9.35 3.31 -10.00
CA SER A 47 8.64 4.13 -10.97
C SER A 47 8.80 5.63 -10.70
N ALA A 48 8.80 6.04 -9.42
CA ALA A 48 9.07 7.42 -9.03
C ALA A 48 10.52 7.83 -9.36
N GLU A 49 11.49 6.98 -9.04
CA GLU A 49 12.91 7.21 -9.36
C GLU A 49 13.14 7.38 -10.88
N LEU A 50 12.51 6.52 -11.69
CA LEU A 50 12.66 6.57 -13.14
C LEU A 50 12.12 7.88 -13.71
N GLU A 51 10.91 8.28 -13.29
CA GLU A 51 10.30 9.53 -13.74
C GLU A 51 11.10 10.76 -13.30
N PHE A 52 11.60 10.76 -12.05
CA PHE A 52 12.47 11.81 -11.55
C PHE A 52 13.80 11.88 -12.31
N SER A 53 14.38 10.72 -12.66
CA SER A 53 15.62 10.65 -13.43
C SER A 53 15.49 11.27 -14.82
N TRP A 54 14.34 11.11 -15.48
CA TRP A 54 14.08 11.73 -16.79
C TRP A 54 13.95 13.25 -16.71
N MET A 55 13.50 13.80 -15.57
CA MET A 55 13.37 15.24 -15.38
C MET A 55 14.69 15.93 -15.05
N PHE A 56 15.53 15.30 -14.21
CA PHE A 56 16.71 15.98 -13.64
C PHE A 56 18.06 15.40 -14.09
N ALA A 57 18.08 14.26 -14.80
CA ALA A 57 19.30 13.59 -15.30
C ALA A 57 20.36 13.33 -14.21
N GLU A 58 19.95 13.24 -12.94
CA GLU A 58 20.83 13.03 -11.78
C GLU A 58 21.11 11.55 -11.52
N MET A 59 20.47 10.64 -12.26
CA MET A 59 20.52 9.20 -12.02
C MET A 59 20.58 8.40 -13.32
N ASP A 60 21.16 7.21 -13.24
CA ASP A 60 21.20 6.23 -14.33
C ASP A 60 19.79 5.66 -14.59
N SER A 61 19.04 6.32 -15.48
CA SER A 61 17.67 5.97 -15.86
C SER A 61 17.57 4.55 -16.42
N ASP A 62 18.59 4.08 -17.14
CA ASP A 62 18.58 2.74 -17.75
C ASP A 62 18.70 1.67 -16.69
N ARG A 63 19.57 1.88 -15.69
CA ARG A 63 19.64 0.98 -14.52
C ARG A 63 18.34 0.96 -13.75
N ILE A 64 17.74 2.13 -13.47
CA ILE A 64 16.45 2.20 -12.75
C ILE A 64 15.34 1.51 -13.55
N ALA A 65 15.31 1.67 -14.88
CA ALA A 65 14.34 1.00 -15.73
C ALA A 65 14.46 -0.54 -15.64
N ARG A 66 15.70 -1.07 -15.62
CA ARG A 66 15.95 -2.50 -15.40
C ARG A 66 15.52 -2.96 -14.00
N GLU A 67 15.87 -2.21 -12.96
CA GLU A 67 15.47 -2.51 -11.58
C GLU A 67 13.94 -2.50 -11.42
N ARG A 68 13.26 -1.51 -12.02
CA ARG A 68 11.79 -1.42 -12.07
C ARG A 68 11.18 -2.63 -12.75
N LEU A 69 11.73 -3.03 -13.90
CA LEU A 69 11.23 -4.18 -14.65
C LEU A 69 11.40 -5.48 -13.85
N ALA A 70 12.56 -5.69 -13.24
CA ALA A 70 12.81 -6.86 -12.39
C ALA A 70 11.79 -6.95 -11.24
N MET A 71 11.49 -5.82 -10.58
CA MET A 71 10.51 -5.79 -9.50
C MET A 71 9.07 -6.06 -9.98
N ILE A 72 8.70 -5.59 -11.17
CA ILE A 72 7.40 -5.92 -11.79
C ILE A 72 7.32 -7.42 -12.07
N SER A 73 8.38 -8.03 -12.61
CA SER A 73 8.40 -9.48 -12.85
C SER A 73 8.23 -10.29 -11.56
N LEU A 74 8.87 -9.87 -10.46
CA LEU A 74 8.69 -10.50 -9.14
C LEU A 74 7.26 -10.35 -8.62
N LEU A 75 6.67 -9.15 -8.78
CA LEU A 75 5.30 -8.87 -8.40
C LEU A 75 4.30 -9.72 -9.19
N ASP A 76 4.48 -9.82 -10.50
CA ASP A 76 3.60 -10.59 -11.38
C ASP A 76 3.64 -12.09 -11.03
N ALA A 77 4.79 -12.61 -10.58
CA ALA A 77 4.95 -14.00 -10.15
C ALA A 77 4.14 -14.36 -8.88
N VAL A 78 3.85 -13.38 -8.02
CA VAL A 78 3.13 -13.59 -6.75
C VAL A 78 1.72 -13.01 -6.75
N SER A 79 1.35 -12.22 -7.76
CA SER A 79 0.05 -11.54 -7.80
C SER A 79 -1.08 -12.49 -8.22
N PRO A 80 -2.15 -12.62 -7.43
CA PRO A 80 -3.35 -13.32 -7.86
C PRO A 80 -4.07 -12.56 -8.98
N VAL A 81 -4.72 -13.31 -9.86
CA VAL A 81 -5.40 -12.79 -11.06
C VAL A 81 -6.52 -11.80 -10.70
N ASP A 82 -7.18 -11.96 -9.54
CA ASP A 82 -8.32 -11.16 -9.10
C ASP A 82 -7.97 -9.92 -8.26
N GLU A 83 -6.67 -9.66 -8.04
CA GLU A 83 -6.20 -8.63 -7.08
C GLU A 83 -5.53 -7.43 -7.76
N GLY A 84 -5.56 -7.36 -9.10
CA GLY A 84 -4.93 -6.31 -9.90
C GLY A 84 -5.21 -4.87 -9.43
N PRO A 85 -6.47 -4.47 -9.16
CA PRO A 85 -6.78 -3.13 -8.65
C PRO A 85 -6.09 -2.80 -7.31
N ASN A 86 -6.00 -3.78 -6.41
CA ASN A 86 -5.37 -3.60 -5.11
C ASN A 86 -3.84 -3.54 -5.23
N VAL A 87 -3.25 -4.38 -6.08
CA VAL A 87 -1.83 -4.30 -6.46
C VAL A 87 -1.48 -2.94 -7.06
N LEU A 88 -2.32 -2.43 -7.97
CA LEU A 88 -2.15 -1.10 -8.54
C LEU A 88 -2.24 0.00 -7.47
N HIS A 89 -3.21 -0.10 -6.55
CA HIS A 89 -3.33 0.85 -5.45
C HIS A 89 -2.05 0.93 -4.61
N LEU A 90 -1.49 -0.21 -4.20
CA LEU A 90 -0.23 -0.26 -3.44
C LEU A 90 0.92 0.41 -4.20
N ARG A 91 1.06 0.11 -5.50
CA ARG A 91 2.09 0.71 -6.36
C ARG A 91 1.95 2.23 -6.43
N LEU A 92 0.73 2.74 -6.58
CA LEU A 92 0.46 4.18 -6.65
C LEU A 92 0.78 4.87 -5.33
N VAL A 93 0.34 4.32 -4.19
CA VAL A 93 0.61 4.89 -2.86
C VAL A 93 2.12 5.02 -2.64
N ALA A 94 2.89 3.96 -2.89
CA ALA A 94 4.35 4.01 -2.75
C ALA A 94 5.02 4.95 -3.75
N LYS A 95 4.55 4.99 -4.99
CA LYS A 95 5.08 5.90 -6.01
C LYS A 95 4.91 7.36 -5.58
N PHE A 96 3.73 7.75 -5.13
CA PHE A 96 3.48 9.13 -4.69
C PHE A 96 4.27 9.49 -3.44
N ALA A 97 4.32 8.60 -2.44
CA ALA A 97 5.11 8.83 -1.23
C ALA A 97 6.61 8.99 -1.55
N HIS A 98 7.15 8.19 -2.47
CA HIS A 98 8.56 8.31 -2.87
C HIS A 98 8.82 9.56 -3.70
N SER A 99 7.90 9.91 -4.61
CA SER A 99 7.97 11.15 -5.40
C SER A 99 8.00 12.40 -4.50
N GLU A 100 7.27 12.36 -3.38
CA GLU A 100 7.30 13.43 -2.39
C GLU A 100 8.68 13.57 -1.74
N LEU A 101 9.34 12.46 -1.38
CA LEU A 101 10.71 12.49 -0.86
C LEU A 101 11.69 13.06 -1.88
N LEU A 102 11.62 12.64 -3.15
CA LEU A 102 12.47 13.14 -4.23
C LEU A 102 12.27 14.64 -4.47
N THR A 103 11.01 15.09 -4.44
CA THR A 103 10.65 16.51 -4.57
C THR A 103 11.21 17.32 -3.40
N ARG A 104 11.03 16.85 -2.16
CA ARG A 104 11.55 17.53 -0.96
C ARG A 104 13.07 17.57 -0.95
N MET A 105 13.73 16.47 -1.32
CA MET A 105 15.18 16.43 -1.48
C MET A 105 15.69 17.52 -2.44
N ARG A 106 14.97 17.77 -3.53
CA ARG A 106 15.41 18.67 -4.59
C ARG A 106 15.07 20.13 -4.35
N PHE A 107 13.89 20.40 -3.81
CA PHE A 107 13.28 21.73 -3.82
C PHE A 107 13.07 22.34 -2.43
N ASN A 108 13.37 21.62 -1.34
CA ASN A 108 13.18 22.18 -0.01
C ASN A 108 14.22 23.28 0.27
N SER A 109 13.74 24.42 0.77
CA SER A 109 14.56 25.57 1.18
C SER A 109 15.44 25.32 2.40
N ARG A 110 15.11 24.32 3.23
CA ARG A 110 15.83 23.97 4.47
C ARG A 110 16.79 22.82 4.18
N PRO A 111 18.12 23.04 4.17
CA PRO A 111 19.09 22.02 3.76
C PRO A 111 19.02 20.72 4.59
N GLU A 112 18.72 20.84 5.88
CA GLU A 112 18.60 19.70 6.78
C GLU A 112 17.40 18.80 6.46
N GLU A 113 16.27 19.39 6.03
CA GLU A 113 15.11 18.61 5.60
C GLU A 113 15.33 17.96 4.24
N ALA A 114 15.98 18.68 3.32
CA ALA A 114 16.37 18.12 2.04
C ALA A 114 17.31 16.90 2.22
N ALA A 115 18.28 17.00 3.13
CA ALA A 115 19.18 15.91 3.48
C ALA A 115 18.44 14.72 4.12
N LEU A 116 17.48 14.97 5.01
CA LEU A 116 16.66 13.90 5.60
C LEU A 116 15.80 13.20 4.54
N ALA A 117 15.17 13.96 3.63
CA ALA A 117 14.38 13.40 2.55
C ALA A 117 15.23 12.56 1.59
N ARG A 118 16.44 13.05 1.25
CA ARG A 118 17.44 12.30 0.47
C ARG A 118 17.78 10.99 1.13
N HIS A 119 18.20 11.03 2.39
CA HIS A 119 18.58 9.83 3.14
C HIS A 119 17.43 8.83 3.18
N ARG A 120 16.19 9.29 3.40
CA ARG A 120 15.02 8.41 3.39
C ARG A 120 14.80 7.77 2.02
N ALA A 121 14.86 8.54 0.93
CA ALA A 121 14.71 7.99 -0.41
C ALA A 121 15.78 6.93 -0.71
N GLU A 122 17.04 7.21 -0.36
CA GLU A 122 18.17 6.30 -0.53
C GLU A 122 18.00 4.99 0.24
N VAL A 123 17.55 5.05 1.50
CA VAL A 123 17.28 3.84 2.30
C VAL A 123 16.16 3.00 1.70
N GLU A 124 15.05 3.62 1.32
CA GLU A 124 13.88 2.91 0.79
C GLU A 124 14.19 2.24 -0.55
N ILE A 125 15.00 2.88 -1.42
CA ILE A 125 15.40 2.28 -2.70
C ILE A 125 16.48 1.21 -2.52
N ALA A 126 17.39 1.37 -1.54
CA ALA A 126 18.38 0.35 -1.22
C ALA A 126 17.73 -0.94 -0.71
N GLN A 127 16.69 -0.82 0.13
CA GLN A 127 15.89 -1.98 0.56
C GLN A 127 15.23 -2.69 -0.62
N CYS A 128 14.66 -1.93 -1.56
CA CYS A 128 14.06 -2.52 -2.76
C CYS A 128 15.08 -3.21 -3.67
N ARG A 129 16.30 -2.69 -3.77
CA ARG A 129 17.39 -3.35 -4.51
C ARG A 129 17.83 -4.66 -3.85
N ALA A 130 17.86 -4.72 -2.52
CA ALA A 130 18.20 -5.94 -1.80
C ALA A 130 17.22 -7.09 -2.11
N LEU A 131 15.94 -6.79 -2.32
CA LEU A 131 14.91 -7.77 -2.70
C LEU A 131 15.02 -8.31 -4.13
N ILE A 132 15.75 -7.64 -5.03
CA ILE A 132 15.98 -8.14 -6.39
C ILE A 132 17.03 -9.27 -6.38
N LEU A 133 17.91 -9.29 -5.38
CA LEU A 133 19.06 -10.19 -5.28
C LEU A 133 18.83 -11.38 -4.34
N SER A 134 17.68 -11.43 -3.65
CA SER A 134 17.32 -12.46 -2.67
C SER A 134 16.76 -13.73 -3.30
#